data_AF-C1FIN6-F1
#
_entry.id   AF-C1FIN6-F1
#
_cell.length_a   1.000
_cell.length_b   1.000
_cell.length_c   1.000
_cell.angle_alpha   90.00
_cell.angle_beta   90.00
_cell.angle_gamma   90.00
#
_symmetry.space_group_name_H-M   'P 1'
#
loop_
_entity.id
_entity.type
_entity.pdbx_description
1 polymer ?
#
loop_
_entity_poly.entity_id
_entity_poly.type
_entity_poly.pdbx_seq_one_letter_code
_entity_poly.pdbx_strand_id
1 'polypeptide(L)'
;MRKPRGPTAGASGDEAGPLAEGTPPPKKRGRRANEGAGAAMEPTTTTKKTSASRPPCPHGLAPRGRCLKCSGCPHGRQKSKCVKCGGSEVCTHGRVRYRCKDCGGKGMCEHRRQRALCKECGGRGICGHGRQRNKCVECGGSGICEHGRQRQHCRECGGSAFCEHGRQKNKCATCKVKAE
;
A
#
# COMPACT_ATOMS: atom_id res chain seq x y z
N MET A 1 -44.09 -5.13 -12.79
CA MET A 1 -44.09 -4.33 -14.03
C MET A 1 -42.66 -4.04 -14.46
N ARG A 2 -42.20 -4.66 -15.56
CA ARG A 2 -40.85 -4.51 -16.13
C ARG A 2 -40.94 -3.52 -17.30
N LYS A 3 -40.13 -2.46 -17.29
CA LYS A 3 -40.03 -1.50 -18.40
C LYS A 3 -39.30 -2.12 -19.60
N PRO A 4 -39.68 -1.81 -20.85
CA PRO A 4 -39.03 -2.35 -22.05
C PRO A 4 -37.66 -1.70 -22.32
N ARG A 5 -36.79 -2.47 -22.98
CA ARG A 5 -35.46 -2.07 -23.48
C ARG A 5 -35.64 -1.37 -24.83
N GLY A 6 -35.04 -0.20 -25.00
CA GLY A 6 -34.96 0.52 -26.28
C GLY A 6 -33.84 -0.02 -27.20
N PRO A 7 -33.88 0.31 -28.50
CA PRO A 7 -33.10 -0.35 -29.54
C PRO A 7 -31.65 0.16 -29.66
N THR A 8 -30.84 -0.72 -30.24
CA THR A 8 -29.45 -0.55 -30.67
C THR A 8 -29.35 0.36 -31.90
N ALA A 9 -28.47 1.35 -31.87
CA ALA A 9 -28.02 2.07 -33.06
C ALA A 9 -26.50 1.97 -33.15
N GLY A 10 -26.03 1.34 -34.22
CA GLY A 10 -24.65 1.43 -34.67
C GLY A 10 -24.47 2.68 -35.53
N ALA A 11 -23.33 3.34 -35.38
CA ALA A 11 -22.79 4.28 -36.36
C ALA A 11 -21.28 4.10 -36.37
N SER A 12 -20.82 3.50 -37.45
CA SER A 12 -19.47 3.53 -37.99
C SER A 12 -19.10 4.95 -38.40
N GLY A 13 -17.87 5.36 -38.08
CA GLY A 13 -17.29 6.65 -38.47
C GLY A 13 -15.80 6.64 -38.16
N ASP A 14 -15.03 6.11 -39.09
CA ASP A 14 -13.58 6.30 -39.23
C ASP A 14 -13.30 7.78 -39.52
N GLU A 15 -12.66 8.47 -38.58
CA GLU A 15 -11.95 9.73 -38.81
C GLU A 15 -10.57 9.59 -38.18
N ALA A 16 -9.56 9.41 -39.04
CA ALA A 16 -8.15 9.38 -38.68
C ALA A 16 -7.69 10.79 -38.30
N GLY A 17 -7.26 10.96 -37.04
CA GLY A 17 -6.62 12.16 -36.51
C GLY A 17 -5.29 11.82 -35.83
N PRO A 18 -4.31 12.74 -35.80
CA PRO A 18 -2.89 12.42 -35.95
C PRO A 18 -2.24 11.78 -34.72
N LEU A 19 -1.21 10.98 -35.02
CA LEU A 19 -0.27 10.35 -34.12
C LEU A 19 0.34 11.38 -33.16
N ALA A 20 -0.14 11.40 -31.91
CA ALA A 20 0.50 12.13 -30.84
C ALA A 20 1.75 11.35 -30.39
N GLU A 21 2.90 11.90 -30.78
CA GLU A 21 4.22 11.43 -30.39
C GLU A 21 4.42 11.46 -28.87
N GLY A 22 5.08 10.42 -28.35
CA GLY A 22 5.94 10.49 -27.17
C GLY A 22 5.28 10.82 -25.83
N THR A 23 4.71 9.82 -25.16
CA THR A 23 4.48 9.92 -23.70
C THR A 23 5.85 10.03 -23.00
N PRO A 24 6.19 11.13 -22.29
CA PRO A 24 7.48 11.23 -21.62
C PRO A 24 7.55 10.25 -20.43
N PRO A 25 8.71 9.61 -20.19
CA PRO A 25 8.87 8.71 -19.05
C PRO A 25 8.68 9.46 -17.72
N PRO A 26 8.23 8.78 -16.64
CA PRO A 26 8.01 9.42 -15.36
C PRO A 26 9.33 10.02 -14.85
N LYS A 27 9.36 11.35 -14.74
CA LYS A 27 10.50 12.13 -14.23
C LYS A 27 10.90 11.56 -12.86
N LYS A 28 12.07 10.91 -12.80
CA LYS A 28 12.68 10.48 -11.54
C LYS A 28 12.82 11.74 -10.69
N ARG A 29 12.17 11.78 -9.53
CA ARG A 29 12.32 12.88 -8.57
C ARG A 29 13.81 12.97 -8.22
N GLY A 30 14.50 13.91 -8.85
CA GLY A 30 15.87 14.25 -8.53
C GLY A 30 15.95 14.57 -7.05
N ARG A 31 16.94 13.98 -6.37
CA ARG A 31 17.37 14.50 -5.07
C ARG A 31 17.82 15.94 -5.32
N ARG A 32 17.10 16.88 -4.73
CA ARG A 32 17.48 18.30 -4.70
C ARG A 32 18.89 18.37 -4.11
N ALA A 33 19.85 18.82 -4.91
CA ALA A 33 21.18 19.17 -4.42
C ALA A 33 21.00 20.29 -3.39
N ASN A 34 21.62 20.12 -2.22
CA ASN A 34 21.72 21.15 -1.21
C ASN A 34 23.01 21.92 -1.53
N GLU A 35 22.86 23.07 -2.17
CA GLU A 35 23.89 24.10 -2.20
C GLU A 35 23.68 24.96 -0.95
N GLY A 36 24.51 24.67 0.06
CA GLY A 36 24.59 25.41 1.31
C GLY A 36 26.04 25.80 1.53
N ALA A 37 26.28 27.10 1.50
CA ALA A 37 27.57 27.77 1.63
C ALA A 37 28.25 27.46 2.97
N GLY A 38 29.57 27.68 2.97
CA GLY A 38 30.48 27.29 4.03
C GLY A 38 30.30 28.05 5.35
N ALA A 39 30.60 27.33 6.43
CA ALA A 39 31.21 27.88 7.62
C ALA A 39 32.19 26.82 8.11
N ALA A 40 33.47 27.18 8.17
CA ALA A 40 34.53 26.32 8.68
C ALA A 40 34.26 26.01 10.16
N MET A 41 34.07 24.73 10.47
CA MET A 41 34.13 24.23 11.84
C MET A 41 35.08 23.03 11.83
N GLU A 42 36.05 23.12 12.74
CA GLU A 42 37.10 22.16 13.07
C GLU A 42 36.62 20.69 13.01
N PRO A 43 37.39 19.76 12.40
CA PRO A 43 37.02 18.36 12.33
C PRO A 43 37.16 17.71 13.72
N THR A 44 36.13 17.82 14.56
CA THR A 44 35.97 16.85 15.64
C THR A 44 35.80 15.48 15.00
N THR A 45 36.73 14.57 15.29
CA THR A 45 36.82 13.20 14.76
C THR A 45 35.69 12.32 15.29
N THR A 46 34.43 12.71 15.05
CA THR A 46 33.33 11.76 15.13
C THR A 46 33.35 10.98 13.83
N THR A 47 34.15 9.91 13.80
CA THR A 47 34.10 8.89 12.76
C THR A 47 32.65 8.48 12.57
N LYS A 48 31.98 9.01 11.53
CA LYS A 48 30.71 8.50 11.04
C LYS A 48 31.01 7.07 10.60
N LYS A 49 30.83 6.11 11.52
CA LYS A 49 30.77 4.69 11.19
C LYS A 49 29.70 4.55 10.13
N THR A 50 30.10 4.59 8.87
CA THR A 50 29.29 4.12 7.77
C THR A 50 28.93 2.71 8.18
N SER A 51 27.64 2.46 8.36
CA SER A 51 27.13 1.14 8.73
C SER A 51 27.43 0.21 7.56
N ALA A 52 28.67 -0.28 7.48
CA ALA A 52 29.09 -1.28 6.54
C ALA A 52 28.10 -2.42 6.68
N SER A 53 27.37 -2.64 5.58
CA SER A 53 26.18 -3.46 5.46
C SER A 53 26.44 -4.84 6.06
N ARG A 54 26.05 -5.05 7.33
CA ARG A 54 26.12 -6.38 7.95
C ARG A 54 25.43 -7.35 6.98
N PRO A 55 26.05 -8.50 6.67
CA PRO A 55 25.53 -9.42 5.67
C PRO A 55 24.08 -9.79 6.02
N PRO A 56 23.22 -10.03 5.00
CA PRO A 56 21.84 -10.44 5.23
C PRO A 56 21.81 -11.60 6.23
N CYS A 57 20.75 -11.68 7.01
CA CYS A 57 20.56 -12.87 7.86
C CYS A 57 20.47 -14.12 6.96
N PRO A 58 20.69 -15.34 7.51
CA PRO A 58 20.49 -16.59 6.76
C PRO A 58 19.08 -16.73 6.16
N HIS A 59 18.12 -15.91 6.59
CA HIS A 59 16.78 -15.81 6.03
C HIS A 59 16.64 -14.78 4.89
N GLY A 60 17.74 -14.31 4.30
CA GLY A 60 17.78 -13.41 3.15
C GLY A 60 17.41 -11.95 3.43
N LEU A 61 17.10 -11.58 4.68
CA LEU A 61 16.67 -10.22 5.03
C LEU A 61 17.84 -9.37 5.54
N ALA A 62 18.07 -8.23 4.90
CA ALA A 62 18.95 -7.16 5.36
C ALA A 62 18.15 -5.86 5.60
N PRO A 63 18.37 -5.13 6.71
CA PRO A 63 19.19 -5.49 7.86
C PRO A 63 18.52 -6.58 8.71
N ARG A 64 19.33 -7.29 9.50
CA ARG A 64 18.90 -8.44 10.33
C ARG A 64 17.73 -8.14 11.27
N GLY A 65 17.59 -6.89 11.73
CA GLY A 65 16.48 -6.42 12.58
C GLY A 65 15.10 -6.38 11.89
N ARG A 66 15.03 -6.58 10.57
CA ARG A 66 13.76 -6.80 9.85
C ARG A 66 13.34 -8.27 9.82
N CYS A 67 14.24 -9.20 10.15
CA CYS A 67 13.93 -10.61 10.15
C CYS A 67 13.15 -11.00 11.40
N LEU A 68 11.90 -11.44 11.22
CA LEU A 68 11.06 -11.91 12.33
C LEU A 68 11.64 -13.16 13.00
N LYS A 69 12.34 -14.02 12.26
CA LYS A 69 13.02 -15.20 12.83
C LYS A 69 14.20 -14.81 13.73
N CYS A 70 15.00 -13.81 13.34
CA CYS A 70 16.16 -13.39 14.14
C CYS A 70 15.84 -12.35 15.22
N SER A 71 14.81 -11.53 15.01
CA SER A 71 14.56 -10.32 15.83
C SER A 71 13.08 -10.09 16.16
N GLY A 72 12.20 -11.03 15.77
CA GLY A 72 10.81 -11.03 16.17
C GLY A 72 10.62 -11.45 17.63
N CYS A 73 9.42 -11.22 18.12
CA CYS A 73 8.95 -11.78 19.39
C CYS A 73 8.39 -13.20 19.17
N PRO A 74 8.20 -14.01 20.23
CA PRO A 74 7.55 -15.33 20.14
C PRO A 74 6.14 -15.27 19.53
N HIS A 75 5.50 -14.09 19.49
CA HIS A 75 4.20 -13.87 18.84
C HIS A 75 4.28 -13.67 17.31
N GLY A 76 5.43 -13.92 16.68
CA GLY A 76 5.62 -13.78 15.23
C GLY A 76 5.55 -12.33 14.72
N ARG A 77 5.71 -11.34 15.60
CA ARG A 77 5.68 -9.90 15.27
C ARG A 77 7.02 -9.22 15.55
N GLN A 78 7.26 -8.09 14.91
CA GLN A 78 8.40 -7.24 15.26
C GLN A 78 8.26 -6.78 16.73
N LYS A 79 9.31 -6.96 17.56
CA LYS A 79 9.26 -6.68 19.00
C LYS A 79 8.72 -5.28 19.31
N SER A 80 9.18 -4.26 18.56
CA SER A 80 8.77 -2.86 18.73
C SER A 80 7.28 -2.61 18.51
N LYS A 81 6.60 -3.43 17.69
CA LYS A 81 5.18 -3.27 17.33
C LYS A 81 4.27 -4.30 17.99
N CYS A 82 4.81 -5.18 18.82
CA CYS A 82 4.03 -6.25 19.41
C CYS A 82 3.28 -5.76 20.65
N VAL A 83 1.95 -5.82 20.61
CA VAL A 83 1.07 -5.40 21.72
C VAL A 83 1.27 -6.27 22.95
N LYS A 84 1.29 -7.60 22.77
CA LYS A 84 1.48 -8.57 23.86
C LYS A 84 2.83 -8.41 24.58
N CYS A 85 3.84 -7.88 23.90
CA CYS A 85 5.17 -7.64 24.48
C CYS A 85 5.35 -6.20 25.00
N GLY A 86 4.33 -5.35 24.94
CA GLY A 86 4.47 -3.93 25.29
C GLY A 86 5.50 -3.19 24.43
N GLY A 87 5.58 -3.50 23.14
CA GLY A 87 6.57 -2.93 22.22
C GLY A 87 6.62 -1.41 22.27
N SER A 88 7.81 -0.83 22.07
CA SER A 88 8.07 0.62 22.21
C SER A 88 7.22 1.53 21.29
N GLU A 89 6.74 1.01 20.18
CA GLU A 89 5.85 1.72 19.24
C GLU A 89 4.36 1.51 19.56
N VAL A 90 4.01 0.74 20.59
CA VAL A 90 2.63 0.46 21.00
C VAL A 90 2.18 1.52 22.04
N CYS A 91 0.97 2.05 21.88
CA CYS A 91 0.37 2.94 22.86
C CYS A 91 -0.41 2.17 23.93
N THR A 92 -0.83 2.88 24.97
CA THR A 92 -1.72 2.36 26.04
C THR A 92 -3.01 1.75 25.48
N HIS A 93 -3.50 2.22 24.34
CA HIS A 93 -4.68 1.65 23.65
C HIS A 93 -4.40 0.33 22.90
N GLY A 94 -3.20 -0.25 23.03
CA GLY A 94 -2.83 -1.50 22.36
C GLY A 94 -2.72 -1.38 20.84
N ARG A 95 -2.51 -0.17 20.31
CA ARG A 95 -2.34 0.10 18.87
C ARG A 95 -0.94 0.65 18.61
N VAL A 96 -0.44 0.52 17.38
CA VAL A 96 0.81 1.18 16.98
C VAL A 96 0.59 2.70 17.04
N ARG A 97 1.37 3.41 17.88
CA ARG A 97 1.29 4.86 18.15
C ARG A 97 1.13 5.68 16.88
N TYR A 98 1.94 5.39 15.86
CA TYR A 98 1.89 6.08 14.56
C TYR A 98 0.51 6.08 13.89
N ARG A 99 -0.30 5.04 14.09
CA ARG A 99 -1.63 4.85 13.48
C ARG A 99 -2.77 4.95 14.49
N CYS A 100 -2.48 5.26 15.75
CA CYS A 100 -3.49 5.34 16.79
C CYS A 100 -4.28 6.64 16.64
N LYS A 101 -5.60 6.52 16.50
CA LYS A 101 -6.52 7.67 16.40
C LYS A 101 -6.56 8.46 17.70
N ASP A 102 -6.64 7.73 18.80
CA ASP A 102 -6.86 8.28 20.14
C ASP A 102 -5.60 9.00 20.66
N CYS A 103 -4.41 8.57 20.22
CA CYS A 103 -3.15 9.27 20.50
C CYS A 103 -2.82 10.38 19.49
N GLY A 104 -3.65 10.62 18.47
CA GLY A 104 -3.34 11.58 17.41
C GLY A 104 -2.02 11.27 16.68
N GLY A 105 -1.70 9.99 16.48
CA GLY A 105 -0.40 9.56 15.96
C GLY A 105 0.01 10.27 14.67
N LYS A 106 1.33 10.42 14.42
CA LYS A 106 1.86 11.15 13.24
C LYS A 106 1.30 10.69 11.88
N GLY A 107 0.80 9.46 11.79
CA GLY A 107 0.14 8.92 10.60
C GLY A 107 -1.35 9.27 10.45
N MET A 108 -1.93 10.01 11.39
CA MET A 108 -3.32 10.48 11.41
C MET A 108 -3.39 11.95 11.01
N CYS A 109 -4.37 12.33 10.19
CA CYS A 109 -4.68 13.73 9.91
C CYS A 109 -5.66 14.30 10.94
N GLU A 110 -5.90 15.60 10.87
CA GLU A 110 -6.92 16.33 11.66
C GLU A 110 -8.31 15.70 11.55
N HIS A 111 -8.66 15.17 10.37
CA HIS A 111 -9.91 14.44 10.12
C HIS A 111 -10.00 13.05 10.78
N ARG A 112 -9.05 12.68 11.65
CA ARG A 112 -8.94 11.37 12.31
C ARG A 112 -8.93 10.18 11.33
N ARG A 113 -8.48 10.42 10.09
CA ARG A 113 -8.21 9.40 9.06
C ARG A 113 -6.71 9.21 8.90
N GLN A 114 -6.27 8.07 8.39
CA GLN A 114 -4.85 7.91 8.06
C GLN A 114 -4.48 8.94 6.98
N ARG A 115 -3.41 9.72 7.19
CA ARG A 115 -2.99 10.80 6.28
C ARG A 115 -2.89 10.34 4.83
N ALA A 116 -2.33 9.14 4.63
CA ALA A 116 -2.19 8.55 3.31
C ALA A 116 -3.52 8.24 2.62
N LEU A 117 -4.61 8.07 3.36
CA LEU A 117 -5.94 7.67 2.85
C LEU A 117 -7.01 8.75 3.04
N CYS A 118 -6.63 9.94 3.53
CA CYS A 118 -7.56 11.05 3.70
C CYS A 118 -7.76 11.79 2.37
N LYS A 119 -9.02 11.88 1.93
CA LYS A 119 -9.40 12.58 0.69
C LYS A 119 -9.22 14.09 0.81
N GLU A 120 -9.67 14.67 1.93
CA GLU A 120 -9.55 16.11 2.18
C GLU A 120 -8.09 16.55 2.22
N CYS A 121 -7.19 15.74 2.78
CA CYS A 121 -5.75 16.05 2.81
C CYS A 121 -5.00 15.66 1.52
N GLY A 122 -5.68 15.18 0.46
CA GLY A 122 -5.02 14.73 -0.77
C GLY A 122 -4.00 13.59 -0.56
N GLY A 123 -4.27 12.67 0.38
CA GLY A 123 -3.33 11.65 0.82
C GLY A 123 -2.70 10.86 -0.33
N ARG A 124 -1.40 10.53 -0.22
CA ARG A 124 -0.61 9.80 -1.24
C ARG A 124 -1.26 8.50 -1.73
N GLY A 125 -2.12 7.87 -0.93
CA GLY A 125 -2.83 6.64 -1.28
C GLY A 125 -4.07 6.87 -2.16
N ILE A 126 -4.38 8.11 -2.55
CA ILE A 126 -5.58 8.46 -3.31
C ILE A 126 -5.21 8.97 -4.72
N CYS A 127 -6.04 8.55 -5.67
CA CYS A 127 -6.26 9.03 -7.03
C CYS A 127 -6.31 10.53 -7.24
N GLY A 128 -5.96 11.03 -8.43
CA GLY A 128 -6.68 12.16 -9.00
C GLY A 128 -8.19 11.88 -9.13
N HIS A 129 -8.57 10.60 -9.33
CA HIS A 129 -9.96 10.15 -9.41
C HIS A 129 -10.67 10.00 -8.04
N GLY A 130 -10.04 10.39 -6.93
CA GLY A 130 -10.66 10.27 -5.59
C GLY A 130 -10.84 8.83 -5.06
N ARG A 131 -10.29 7.82 -5.75
CA ARG A 131 -10.29 6.39 -5.37
C ARG A 131 -8.96 6.00 -4.71
N GLN A 132 -8.90 4.91 -3.95
CA GLN A 132 -7.62 4.40 -3.45
C GLN A 132 -6.76 3.93 -4.65
N ARG A 133 -5.50 4.39 -4.74
CA ARG A 133 -4.62 4.14 -5.90
C ARG A 133 -4.50 2.66 -6.25
N ASN A 134 -4.39 1.80 -5.25
CA ASN A 134 -4.28 0.35 -5.44
C ASN A 134 -5.57 -0.31 -5.95
N LYS A 135 -6.73 0.36 -5.83
CA LYS A 135 -8.05 -0.15 -6.26
C LYS A 135 -8.60 0.60 -7.47
N CYS A 136 -7.87 1.56 -8.02
CA CYS A 136 -8.34 2.34 -9.15
C CYS A 136 -8.00 1.61 -10.45
N VAL A 137 -9.04 1.33 -11.25
CA VAL A 137 -8.91 0.66 -12.55
C VAL A 137 -8.24 1.60 -13.57
N GLU A 138 -8.68 2.86 -13.63
CA GLU A 138 -8.10 3.88 -14.52
C GLU A 138 -6.61 4.13 -14.26
N CYS A 139 -6.14 3.93 -13.01
CA CYS A 139 -4.72 4.05 -12.68
C CYS A 139 -3.94 2.73 -12.78
N GLY A 140 -4.57 1.62 -13.19
CA GLY A 140 -3.94 0.31 -13.19
C GLY A 140 -3.42 -0.10 -11.81
N GLY A 141 -4.16 0.20 -10.75
CA GLY A 141 -3.72 -0.01 -9.36
C GLY A 141 -3.24 -1.43 -9.12
N SER A 142 -2.26 -1.63 -8.23
CA SER A 142 -1.65 -2.95 -7.96
C SER A 142 -2.63 -4.03 -7.49
N GLY A 143 -3.83 -3.65 -7.04
CA GLY A 143 -4.92 -4.54 -6.67
C GLY A 143 -5.89 -4.87 -7.80
N ILE A 144 -5.66 -4.38 -9.02
CA ILE A 144 -6.45 -4.66 -10.23
C ILE A 144 -5.74 -5.74 -11.06
N CYS A 145 -6.50 -6.69 -11.61
CA CYS A 145 -5.98 -7.70 -12.55
C CYS A 145 -6.09 -7.21 -13.99
N GLU A 146 -5.51 -7.96 -14.92
CA GLU A 146 -5.62 -7.70 -16.37
C GLU A 146 -7.08 -7.63 -16.86
N HIS A 147 -7.99 -8.36 -16.21
CA HIS A 147 -9.43 -8.32 -16.50
C HIS A 147 -10.16 -7.05 -15.99
N GLY A 148 -9.44 -6.04 -15.48
CA GLY A 148 -10.02 -4.80 -14.97
C GLY A 148 -10.79 -4.93 -13.64
N ARG A 149 -10.77 -6.12 -13.02
CA ARG A 149 -11.44 -6.40 -11.73
C ARG A 149 -10.43 -6.33 -10.59
N GLN A 150 -10.92 -6.15 -9.35
CA GLN A 150 -10.04 -6.31 -8.19
C GLN A 150 -9.53 -7.75 -8.13
N ARG A 151 -8.21 -7.95 -8.02
CA ARG A 151 -7.54 -9.27 -7.98
C ARG A 151 -8.20 -10.24 -7.00
N GLN A 152 -8.59 -9.74 -5.82
CA GLN A 152 -9.24 -10.56 -4.79
C GLN A 152 -10.63 -11.05 -5.18
N HIS A 153 -11.32 -10.33 -6.07
CA HIS A 153 -12.68 -10.60 -6.53
C HIS A 153 -12.71 -11.06 -8.00
N CYS A 154 -11.57 -11.34 -8.61
CA CYS A 154 -11.51 -11.86 -9.96
C CYS A 154 -11.58 -13.41 -9.91
N ARG A 155 -12.62 -13.98 -10.52
CA ARG A 155 -12.80 -15.44 -10.57
C ARG A 155 -11.78 -16.12 -11.48
N GLU A 156 -11.49 -15.49 -12.62
CA GLU A 156 -10.50 -15.97 -13.60
C GLU A 156 -9.09 -16.01 -13.00
N CYS A 157 -8.73 -15.04 -12.14
CA CYS A 157 -7.44 -15.04 -11.43
C CYS A 157 -7.43 -15.89 -10.14
N GLY A 158 -8.50 -16.64 -9.82
CA GLY A 158 -8.57 -17.39 -8.57
C GLY A 158 -8.50 -16.49 -7.32
N GLY A 159 -9.11 -15.31 -7.37
CA GLY A 159 -9.04 -14.30 -6.31
C GLY A 159 -9.43 -14.84 -4.94
N SER A 160 -8.78 -14.34 -3.88
CA SER A 160 -8.91 -14.90 -2.53
C SER A 160 -10.32 -14.82 -1.92
N ALA A 161 -11.25 -14.07 -2.52
CA ALA A 161 -12.65 -14.02 -2.13
C ALA A 161 -13.43 -15.28 -2.51
N PHE A 162 -12.94 -16.09 -3.45
CA PHE A 162 -13.55 -17.35 -3.85
C PHE A 162 -12.90 -18.53 -3.14
N CYS A 163 -13.70 -19.54 -2.80
CA CYS A 163 -13.20 -20.83 -2.33
C CYS A 163 -12.87 -21.76 -3.50
N GLU A 164 -12.28 -22.90 -3.19
CA GLU A 164 -12.02 -24.00 -4.14
C GLU A 164 -13.31 -24.43 -4.89
N HIS A 165 -14.48 -24.29 -4.26
CA HIS A 165 -15.78 -24.58 -4.86
C HIS A 165 -16.28 -23.49 -5.85
N GLY A 166 -15.46 -22.49 -6.17
CA GLY A 166 -15.80 -21.40 -7.10
C GLY A 166 -16.89 -20.44 -6.61
N ARG A 167 -17.28 -20.51 -5.33
CA ARG A 167 -18.26 -19.62 -4.67
C ARG A 167 -17.53 -18.60 -3.79
N GLN A 168 -18.16 -17.46 -3.52
CA GLN A 168 -17.61 -16.52 -2.53
C GLN A 168 -17.52 -17.21 -1.16
N LYS A 169 -16.36 -17.14 -0.49
CA LYS A 169 -16.11 -17.83 0.80
C LYS A 169 -17.22 -17.58 1.82
N ASN A 170 -17.64 -16.32 1.95
CA ASN A 170 -18.68 -15.88 2.89
C ASN A 170 -20.10 -16.33 2.49
N LYS A 171 -20.29 -16.91 1.30
CA LYS A 171 -21.58 -17.43 0.81
C LYS A 171 -21.56 -18.94 0.57
N CYS A 172 -20.39 -19.57 0.68
CA CYS A 172 -20.24 -20.98 0.40
C CYS A 172 -20.74 -21.80 1.60
N ALA A 173 -21.85 -22.52 1.44
CA ALA A 173 -22.43 -23.33 2.51
C ALA A 173 -21.44 -24.33 3.11
N THR A 174 -20.60 -24.96 2.28
CA THR A 174 -19.59 -25.94 2.72
C THR A 174 -18.38 -25.32 3.40
N CYS A 175 -17.98 -24.09 3.04
CA CYS A 175 -16.87 -23.40 3.71
C CYS A 175 -17.31 -22.65 4.99
N LYS A 176 -18.58 -22.25 5.08
CA LYS A 176 -19.14 -21.59 6.27
C LYS A 176 -19.09 -22.48 7.51
N VAL A 177 -19.28 -23.79 7.34
CA VAL A 177 -19.31 -24.78 8.43
C VAL A 177 -17.92 -25.29 8.85
N LYS A 178 -16.84 -24.92 8.16
CA LYS A 178 -15.46 -25.36 8.46
C LYS A 178 -14.61 -24.29 9.18
N ALA A 179 -15.23 -23.22 9.69
CA ALA A 179 -14.54 -22.04 10.21
C ALA A 179 -14.52 -21.94 11.75
N GLU A 180 -14.63 -23.06 12.45
CA GLU A 180 -14.51 -23.17 13.92
C GLU A 180 -13.19 -23.84 14.33
#